data_AF-A0A3L7PQW0-F1
#
_entry.id   AF-A0A3L7PQW0-F1
#
_cell.length_a   1.000
_cell.length_b   1.000
_cell.length_c   1.000
_cell.angle_alpha   90.00
_cell.angle_beta   90.00
_cell.angle_gamma   90.00
#
_symmetry.space_group_name_H-M   'P 1'
#
loop_
_entity.id
_entity.type
_entity.pdbx_description
1 polymer ?
#
loop_
_entity_poly.entity_id
_entity_poly.type
_entity_poly.pdbx_seq_one_letter_code
_entity_poly.pdbx_strand_id
1 'polypeptide(L)'
;TAAEFFSFGTNDLTQTTLAISRDDYGPFIGFYREHDIIANDPFQTIDQEGVGDIMRIGVERGRSTRKDLKIGICGEHGGDPASVMFCHEIGLTYVSCSPRRVPVAKLAAAQAALAAK
;
A
#
# COMPACT_ATOMS: atom_id res chain seq x y z
N THR A 1 1.14 -25.30 2.82
CA THR A 1 1.08 -23.97 2.18
C THR A 1 -0.18 -23.89 1.34
N ALA A 2 -1.24 -23.21 1.83
CA ALA A 2 -2.55 -23.19 1.17
C ALA A 2 -2.71 -22.04 0.15
N ALA A 3 -2.07 -20.89 0.38
CA ALA A 3 -2.18 -19.75 -0.51
C ALA A 3 -1.21 -19.84 -1.70
N GLU A 4 -1.71 -19.48 -2.88
CA GLU A 4 -0.94 -19.38 -4.13
C GLU A 4 -0.57 -17.93 -4.49
N PHE A 5 -1.27 -16.97 -3.90
CA PHE A 5 -0.98 -15.55 -4.03
C PHE A 5 -1.47 -14.78 -2.79
N PHE A 6 -0.96 -13.58 -2.59
CA PHE A 6 -1.48 -12.59 -1.64
C PHE A 6 -2.00 -11.37 -2.40
N SER A 7 -3.09 -10.79 -1.90
CA SER A 7 -3.54 -9.45 -2.29
C SER A 7 -3.74 -8.66 -1.01
N PHE A 8 -2.90 -7.65 -0.78
CA PHE A 8 -3.04 -6.77 0.37
C PHE A 8 -4.30 -5.92 0.21
N GLY A 9 -5.29 -6.16 1.07
CA GLY A 9 -6.43 -5.27 1.30
C GLY A 9 -6.00 -4.14 2.21
N THR A 10 -5.31 -3.15 1.65
CA THR A 10 -4.63 -2.11 2.44
C THR A 10 -5.59 -1.17 3.17
N ASN A 11 -6.85 -1.05 2.74
CA ASN A 11 -7.85 -0.30 3.50
C ASN A 11 -8.06 -0.91 4.90
N ASP A 12 -8.41 -2.20 4.96
CA ASP A 12 -8.63 -2.90 6.22
C ASP A 12 -7.33 -3.05 7.01
N LEU A 13 -6.20 -3.22 6.32
CA LEU A 13 -4.89 -3.28 6.96
C LEU A 13 -4.54 -1.94 7.64
N THR A 14 -4.81 -0.81 6.99
CA THR A 14 -4.66 0.52 7.58
C THR A 14 -5.57 0.67 8.80
N GLN A 15 -6.85 0.30 8.69
CA GLN A 15 -7.78 0.41 9.83
C GLN A 15 -7.31 -0.37 11.04
N THR A 16 -6.84 -1.60 10.83
CA THR A 16 -6.42 -2.49 11.91
C THR A 16 -5.06 -2.12 12.48
N THR A 17 -4.11 -1.66 11.64
CA THR A 17 -2.77 -1.27 12.06
C THR A 17 -2.78 0.04 12.84
N LEU A 18 -3.54 1.03 12.36
CA LEU A 18 -3.58 2.36 12.99
C LEU A 18 -4.72 2.51 14.01
N ALA A 19 -5.59 1.50 14.14
CA ALA A 19 -6.81 1.56 14.93
C ALA A 19 -7.72 2.76 14.56
N ILE A 20 -7.79 3.08 13.27
CA ILE A 20 -8.60 4.17 12.73
C ILE A 20 -9.74 3.58 11.90
N SER A 21 -10.98 3.83 12.28
CA SER A 21 -12.15 3.47 11.45
C SER A 21 -12.24 4.40 10.24
N ARG A 22 -12.33 3.84 9.03
CA ARG A 22 -12.48 4.63 7.80
C ARG A 22 -13.82 5.37 7.73
N ASP A 23 -14.83 4.92 8.45
CA ASP A 23 -16.12 5.58 8.46
C ASP A 23 -16.15 6.75 9.47
N ASP A 24 -15.26 6.75 10.46
CA ASP A 24 -15.29 7.69 11.59
C ASP A 24 -14.10 8.68 11.64
N TYR A 25 -13.10 8.54 10.76
CA TYR A 25 -11.87 9.35 10.82
C TYR A 25 -12.01 10.79 10.34
N GLY A 26 -13.02 11.09 9.51
CA GLY A 26 -13.22 12.39 8.87
C GLY A 26 -13.16 13.61 9.81
N PRO A 27 -13.78 13.57 11.00
CA PRO A 27 -13.76 14.70 11.95
C PRO A 27 -12.39 15.09 12.50
N PHE A 28 -11.41 14.18 12.53
CA PHE A 28 -10.10 14.45 13.15
C PHE A 28 -8.91 14.38 12.19
N ILE A 29 -9.06 13.77 11.00
CA ILE A 29 -7.94 13.60 10.08
C ILE A 29 -7.34 14.93 9.59
N GLY A 30 -8.18 15.97 9.42
CA GLY A 30 -7.73 17.32 9.09
C GLY A 30 -6.84 17.90 10.19
N PHE A 31 -7.27 17.80 11.45
CA PHE A 31 -6.50 18.24 12.61
C PHE A 31 -5.14 17.54 12.68
N TYR A 32 -5.09 16.23 12.44
CA TYR A 32 -3.85 15.43 12.49
C TYR A 32 -2.84 15.91 11.44
N ARG A 33 -3.31 16.28 10.25
CA ARG A 33 -2.45 16.80 9.18
C ARG A 33 -1.99 18.23 9.44
N GLU A 34 -2.87 19.09 9.96
CA GLU A 34 -2.54 20.49 10.27
C GLU A 34 -1.53 20.64 11.42
N HIS A 35 -1.43 19.62 12.29
CA HIS A 35 -0.52 19.59 13.43
C HIS A 35 0.66 18.64 13.23
N ASP A 36 0.94 18.23 11.99
CA ASP A 36 2.05 17.33 11.64
C ASP A 36 2.09 16.02 12.44
N ILE A 37 0.94 15.55 12.93
CA ILE A 37 0.80 14.24 13.60
C ILE A 37 0.90 13.13 12.56
N ILE A 38 0.38 13.37 11.35
CA ILE A 38 0.53 12.51 10.18
C ILE A 38 0.83 13.37 8.95
N ALA A 39 1.69 12.87 8.06
CA ALA A 39 2.05 13.59 6.85
C ALA A 39 0.92 13.59 5.80
N ASN A 40 0.27 12.43 5.62
CA ASN A 40 -0.75 12.21 4.60
C ASN A 40 -1.96 11.49 5.19
N ASP A 41 -3.09 11.55 4.46
CA ASP A 41 -4.25 10.72 4.76
C ASP A 41 -3.88 9.24 4.53
N PRO A 42 -3.89 8.39 5.58
CA PRO A 42 -3.42 7.01 5.51
C PRO A 42 -4.34 6.08 4.71
N PHE A 43 -5.54 6.55 4.31
CA PHE A 43 -6.44 5.85 3.39
C PHE A 43 -6.26 6.27 1.92
N GLN A 44 -5.39 7.26 1.66
CA GLN A 44 -5.05 7.72 0.31
C GLN A 44 -3.63 7.31 -0.08
N THR A 45 -2.68 7.49 0.85
CA THR A 45 -1.28 7.13 0.67
C THR A 45 -0.86 6.20 1.81
N ILE A 46 -0.20 5.09 1.49
CA ILE A 46 0.24 4.11 2.48
C ILE A 46 1.14 4.79 3.51
N ASP A 47 0.80 4.61 4.78
CA ASP A 47 1.72 4.81 5.89
C ASP A 47 2.85 3.79 5.80
N GLN A 48 4.04 4.23 5.37
CA GLN A 48 5.16 3.33 5.08
C GLN A 48 5.89 2.84 6.33
N GLU A 49 5.73 3.55 7.46
CA GLU A 49 6.41 3.21 8.72
C GLU A 49 5.59 2.21 9.54
N GLY A 50 4.27 2.33 9.58
CA GLY A 50 3.40 1.36 10.26
C GLY A 50 2.86 0.28 9.32
N VAL A 51 1.91 0.66 8.45
CA VAL A 51 1.23 -0.28 7.53
C VAL A 51 2.24 -0.93 6.57
N GLY A 52 3.20 -0.14 6.08
CA GLY A 52 4.27 -0.58 5.21
C GLY A 52 5.18 -1.62 5.85
N ASP A 53 5.49 -1.51 7.13
CA ASP A 53 6.28 -2.51 7.86
C ASP A 53 5.57 -3.86 7.93
N ILE A 54 4.25 -3.85 8.20
CA ILE A 54 3.45 -5.07 8.18
C ILE A 54 3.44 -5.70 6.77
N MET A 55 3.36 -4.88 5.72
CA MET A 55 3.46 -5.36 4.34
C MET A 55 4.83 -5.97 4.02
N ARG A 56 5.93 -5.33 4.45
CA ARG A 56 7.31 -5.87 4.30
C ARG A 56 7.42 -7.26 4.93
N ILE A 57 6.94 -7.40 6.17
CA ILE A 57 6.92 -8.68 6.89
C ILE A 57 6.10 -9.72 6.11
N GLY A 58 4.93 -9.34 5.58
CA GLY A 58 4.08 -10.22 4.79
C GLY A 58 4.75 -10.72 3.51
N VAL A 59 5.46 -9.84 2.80
CA VAL A 59 6.22 -10.19 1.60
C VAL A 59 7.36 -11.15 1.94
N GLU A 60 8.20 -10.80 2.91
CA GLU A 60 9.37 -11.59 3.31
C GLU A 60 8.95 -12.98 3.77
N ARG A 61 8.03 -13.05 4.74
CA ARG A 61 7.57 -14.33 5.30
C ARG A 61 6.82 -15.17 4.28
N GLY A 62 5.98 -14.55 3.44
CA GLY A 62 5.30 -15.25 2.36
C GLY A 62 6.29 -15.93 1.42
N ARG A 63 7.27 -15.17 0.92
CA ARG A 63 8.28 -15.67 -0.02
C ARG A 63 9.31 -16.61 0.60
N SER A 64 9.52 -16.55 1.92
CA SER A 64 10.35 -17.54 2.63
C SER A 64 9.77 -18.97 2.53
N THR A 65 8.44 -19.08 2.42
CA THR A 65 7.73 -20.38 2.33
C THR A 65 7.39 -20.78 0.89
N ARG A 66 7.13 -19.80 0.01
CA ARG A 66 6.86 -19.99 -1.43
C ARG A 66 7.61 -18.93 -2.24
N LYS A 67 8.76 -19.28 -2.81
CA LYS A 67 9.67 -18.33 -3.49
C LYS A 67 9.00 -17.55 -4.64
N ASP A 68 8.08 -18.18 -5.35
CA ASP A 68 7.37 -17.63 -6.51
C ASP A 68 5.99 -17.04 -6.17
N LEU A 69 5.69 -16.87 -4.88
CA LEU A 69 4.42 -16.32 -4.40
C LEU A 69 4.15 -14.96 -5.07
N LYS A 70 3.03 -14.90 -5.79
CA LYS A 70 2.53 -13.67 -6.41
C LYS A 70 1.93 -12.81 -5.32
N ILE A 71 2.38 -11.57 -5.20
CA ILE A 71 1.92 -10.66 -4.16
C ILE A 71 1.51 -9.37 -4.83
N GLY A 72 0.29 -8.92 -4.61
CA GLY A 72 -0.16 -7.61 -5.07
C GLY A 72 -0.91 -6.85 -4.01
N ILE A 73 -1.44 -5.71 -4.43
CA ILE A 73 -2.26 -4.81 -3.62
C ILE A 73 -3.55 -4.49 -4.38
N CYS A 74 -4.65 -4.34 -3.65
CA CYS A 74 -5.90 -3.80 -4.16
C CYS A 74 -6.34 -2.59 -3.33
N GLY A 75 -7.17 -1.76 -3.93
CA GLY A 75 -7.77 -0.59 -3.28
C GLY A 75 -7.19 0.73 -3.77
N GLU A 76 -7.46 1.77 -2.99
CA GLU A 76 -7.22 3.17 -3.32
C GLU A 76 -5.71 3.45 -3.48
N HIS A 77 -4.91 2.89 -2.58
CA HIS A 77 -3.45 2.95 -2.58
C HIS A 77 -2.82 2.40 -3.86
N GLY A 78 -3.45 1.41 -4.52
CA GLY A 78 -2.93 0.84 -5.77
C GLY A 78 -2.91 1.84 -6.94
N GLY A 79 -3.54 2.99 -6.79
CA GLY A 79 -3.55 4.08 -7.77
C GLY A 79 -2.89 5.38 -7.29
N ASP A 80 -2.29 5.37 -6.10
CA ASP A 80 -1.52 6.49 -5.56
C ASP A 80 -0.04 6.35 -5.94
N PRO A 81 0.60 7.34 -6.60
CA PRO A 81 1.97 7.21 -7.07
C PRO A 81 3.00 6.83 -5.98
N ALA A 82 2.93 7.46 -4.81
CA ALA A 82 3.87 7.20 -3.72
C ALA A 82 3.71 5.77 -3.18
N SER A 83 2.47 5.32 -2.99
CA SER A 83 2.13 3.96 -2.59
C SER A 83 2.57 2.92 -3.64
N VAL A 84 2.42 3.23 -4.94
CA VAL A 84 2.87 2.36 -6.05
C VAL A 84 4.39 2.24 -6.06
N MET A 85 5.11 3.33 -5.85
CA MET A 85 6.57 3.32 -5.72
C MET A 85 7.03 2.48 -4.53
N PHE A 86 6.40 2.65 -3.36
CA PHE A 86 6.65 1.81 -2.19
C PHE A 86 6.37 0.32 -2.47
N CYS A 87 5.25 0.00 -3.13
CA CYS A 87 4.92 -1.37 -3.51
C CYS A 87 6.00 -1.99 -4.42
N HIS A 88 6.56 -1.20 -5.33
CA HIS A 88 7.69 -1.63 -6.17
C HIS A 88 8.94 -1.91 -5.33
N GLU A 89 9.29 -1.01 -4.41
CA GLU A 89 10.45 -1.13 -3.52
C GLU A 89 10.39 -2.43 -2.68
N ILE A 90 9.25 -2.74 -2.09
CA ILE A 90 9.07 -3.98 -1.30
C ILE A 90 8.83 -5.21 -2.18
N GLY A 91 8.89 -5.07 -3.50
CA GLY A 91 8.88 -6.18 -4.45
C GLY A 91 7.50 -6.79 -4.72
N LEU A 92 6.41 -6.03 -4.66
CA LEU A 92 5.11 -6.53 -5.15
C LEU A 92 5.17 -6.86 -6.65
N THR A 93 4.38 -7.86 -7.04
CA THR A 93 4.24 -8.31 -8.42
C THR A 93 3.28 -7.44 -9.23
N TYR A 94 2.24 -6.89 -8.62
CA TYR A 94 1.27 -6.05 -9.29
C TYR A 94 0.60 -5.05 -8.33
N VAL A 95 0.04 -4.00 -8.91
CA VAL A 95 -0.91 -3.07 -8.26
C VAL A 95 -2.26 -3.15 -8.96
N SER A 96 -3.35 -3.09 -8.21
CA SER A 96 -4.72 -3.08 -8.73
C SER A 96 -5.45 -1.84 -8.24
N CYS A 97 -6.01 -1.06 -9.17
CA CYS A 97 -6.69 0.20 -8.89
C CYS A 97 -7.92 0.39 -9.79
N SER A 98 -8.73 1.40 -9.49
CA SER A 98 -9.91 1.72 -10.29
C SER A 98 -9.53 2.07 -11.74
N PRO A 99 -10.42 1.83 -12.74
CA PRO A 99 -10.09 2.00 -14.16
C PRO A 99 -9.51 3.38 -14.50
N ARG A 100 -10.00 4.43 -13.85
CA ARG A 100 -9.54 5.82 -14.06
C ARG A 100 -8.12 6.07 -13.54
N ARG A 101 -7.65 5.31 -12.54
CA ARG A 101 -6.32 5.42 -11.96
C ARG A 101 -5.28 4.55 -12.65
N VAL A 102 -5.68 3.63 -13.54
CA VAL A 102 -4.76 2.75 -14.28
C VAL A 102 -3.64 3.52 -15.00
N PRO A 103 -3.89 4.64 -15.71
CA PRO A 103 -2.82 5.39 -16.36
C PRO A 103 -1.79 5.95 -15.36
N VAL A 104 -2.27 6.44 -14.21
CA VAL A 104 -1.42 6.99 -13.13
C VAL A 104 -0.57 5.89 -12.51
N ALA A 105 -1.18 4.74 -12.19
CA ALA A 105 -0.45 3.59 -11.64
C ALA A 105 0.63 3.06 -12.60
N LYS A 106 0.34 3.01 -13.91
CA LYS A 106 1.32 2.63 -14.94
C LYS A 106 2.49 3.60 -14.99
N LEU A 107 2.22 4.90 -14.98
CA LEU A 107 3.27 5.93 -14.99
C LEU A 107 4.15 5.84 -13.73
N ALA A 108 3.53 5.74 -12.56
CA ALA A 108 4.23 5.62 -11.28
C ALA A 108 5.10 4.34 -11.22
N ALA A 109 4.57 3.21 -11.68
CA ALA A 109 5.33 1.96 -11.74
C ALA A 109 6.53 2.05 -12.70
N ALA A 110 6.37 2.74 -13.84
CA ALA A 110 7.48 2.98 -14.75
C ALA A 110 8.55 3.89 -14.13
N GLN A 111 8.14 4.96 -13.45
CA GLN A 111 9.05 5.86 -12.73
C GLN A 111 9.80 5.11 -11.62
N ALA A 112 9.12 4.28 -10.83
CA ALA A 112 9.73 3.46 -9.79
C ALA A 112 10.82 2.53 -10.38
N ALA A 113 10.50 1.84 -11.48
CA ALA A 113 11.43 0.95 -12.16
C ALA A 113 12.64 1.68 -12.78
N LEU A 114 12.48 2.96 -13.17
CA LEU A 114 13.58 3.79 -13.66
C LEU A 114 14.47 4.31 -12.52
N ALA A 115 13.88 4.63 -11.37
CA ALA A 115 14.61 5.13 -10.20
C ALA A 115 15.39 4.02 -9.46
N ALA A 116 14.97 2.75 -9.59
CA ALA A 116 15.64 1.60 -8.99
C ALA A 116 16.87 1.08 -9.79
N LYS A 117 17.23 1.76 -10.89
CA LYS A 117 18.46 1.49 -11.66
C LYS A 117 19.65 2.24 -11.09
#